data_AF-A0A7V4NZ85-F1
#
_entry.id   AF-A0A7V4NZ85-F1
#
_cell.length_a   1.000
_cell.length_b   1.000
_cell.length_c   1.000
_cell.angle_alpha   90.00
_cell.angle_beta   90.00
_cell.angle_gamma   90.00
#
_symmetry.space_group_name_H-M   'P 1'
#
loop_
_entity.id
_entity.type
_entity.pdbx_description
1 polymer ?
#
loop_
_entity_poly.entity_id
_entity_poly.type
_entity_poly.pdbx_seq_one_letter_code
_entity_poly.pdbx_strand_id
1 'polypeptide(L)'
;MMPALDQPNTSQVVVERSAGATRDLLTSTRLATLRRCPKQHYFRYELGLSRVRTGDALRLGAAFHRGLELHNRGADPADAIVGAVAGYDTVPEWADSYEWTVEREVVQQLLAGHF
;
A
#
# COMPACT_ATOMS: atom_id res chain seq x y z
N MET A 1 55.10 18.31 14.12
CA MET A 1 53.86 18.38 14.91
C MET A 1 52.71 18.03 13.96
N MET A 2 52.24 16.78 13.99
CA MET A 2 50.98 16.30 13.37
C MET A 2 49.84 16.48 14.41
N PRO A 3 48.54 16.29 14.12
CA PRO A 3 47.74 16.48 12.89
C PRO A 3 46.31 17.07 13.18
N ALA A 4 45.42 17.16 12.17
CA ALA A 4 43.96 16.89 12.26
C ALA A 4 43.35 17.04 10.85
N LEU A 5 43.23 15.99 10.03
CA LEU A 5 42.15 14.97 9.99
C LEU A 5 40.73 15.56 9.85
N ASP A 6 40.24 15.49 8.61
CA ASP A 6 38.94 14.97 8.17
C ASP A 6 37.78 14.98 9.19
N GLN A 7 36.73 15.72 8.85
CA GLN A 7 35.43 15.65 9.53
C GLN A 7 34.39 15.24 8.48
N PRO A 8 33.98 13.97 8.39
CA PRO A 8 32.79 13.63 7.65
C PRO A 8 31.54 14.12 8.41
N ASN A 9 30.74 14.94 7.74
CA ASN A 9 29.41 15.37 8.18
C ASN A 9 28.55 14.13 8.49
N THR A 10 28.49 13.78 9.77
CA THR A 10 27.78 12.62 10.28
C THR A 10 26.45 13.11 10.84
N SER A 11 25.52 13.44 9.94
CA SER A 11 24.11 13.55 10.30
C SER A 11 23.56 12.15 10.55
N GLN A 12 23.94 11.53 11.67
CA GLN A 12 23.36 10.27 12.13
C GLN A 12 21.93 10.55 12.60
N VAL A 13 20.95 10.16 11.77
CA VAL A 13 19.56 10.02 12.19
C VAL A 13 19.53 8.84 13.17
N VAL A 14 19.52 9.13 14.47
CA VAL A 14 19.34 8.13 15.51
C VAL A 14 17.88 7.67 15.47
N VAL A 15 17.64 6.49 14.90
CA VAL A 15 16.34 5.83 14.97
C VAL A 15 16.31 5.04 16.29
N GLU A 16 15.83 5.68 17.37
CA GLU A 16 15.58 5.00 18.62
C GLU A 16 14.46 3.97 18.44
N ARG A 17 14.79 2.68 18.63
CA ARG A 17 13.81 1.59 18.57
C ARG A 17 13.14 1.48 19.94
N SER A 18 11.92 2.00 20.07
CA SER A 18 11.15 1.90 21.32
C SER A 18 10.96 0.43 21.74
N ALA A 19 11.52 0.09 22.89
CA ALA A 19 11.48 -1.24 23.49
C ALA A 19 10.13 -1.48 24.20
N GLY A 20 9.07 -1.65 23.41
CA GLY A 20 7.88 -2.41 23.84
C GLY A 20 7.91 -3.72 23.07
N ALA A 21 8.20 -4.84 23.73
CA ALA A 21 8.17 -6.17 23.09
C ALA A 21 6.71 -6.59 22.84
N THR A 22 6.03 -5.89 21.94
CA THR A 22 4.79 -6.31 21.31
C THR A 22 5.09 -7.62 20.61
N ARG A 23 4.41 -8.71 21.01
CA ARG A 23 4.54 -10.02 20.35
C ARG A 23 4.57 -9.84 18.84
N ASP A 24 5.59 -10.39 18.19
CA ASP A 24 5.68 -10.38 16.74
C ASP A 24 4.43 -11.03 16.15
N LEU A 25 3.57 -10.22 15.53
CA LEU A 25 2.36 -10.74 14.87
C LEU A 25 2.78 -11.53 13.64
N LEU A 26 2.68 -12.85 13.72
CA LEU A 26 3.00 -13.77 12.63
C LEU A 26 1.78 -13.93 11.71
N THR A 27 1.62 -13.00 10.77
CA THR A 27 0.60 -13.14 9.72
C THR A 27 1.08 -14.09 8.63
N SER A 28 0.14 -14.75 7.95
CA SER A 28 0.44 -15.60 6.79
C SER A 28 1.24 -14.83 5.72
N THR A 29 0.89 -13.56 5.48
CA THR A 29 1.59 -12.69 4.52
C THR A 29 3.02 -12.34 4.97
N ARG A 30 3.28 -12.15 6.27
CA ARG A 30 4.64 -11.94 6.80
C ARG A 30 5.51 -13.18 6.63
N LEU A 31 4.99 -14.35 6.99
CA LEU A 31 5.69 -15.62 6.83
C LEU A 31 5.97 -15.96 5.36
N ALA A 32 5.00 -15.72 4.47
CA ALA A 32 5.19 -15.89 3.04
C ALA A 32 6.27 -14.94 2.48
N THR A 33 6.31 -13.69 2.96
CA THR A 33 7.36 -12.73 2.58
C THR A 33 8.73 -13.21 3.03
N LEU A 34 8.87 -13.69 4.28
CA LEU A 34 10.13 -14.21 4.81
C LEU A 34 10.65 -15.40 4.00
N ARG A 35 9.77 -16.35 3.66
CA ARG A 35 10.11 -17.53 2.84
C ARG A 35 10.50 -17.16 1.41
N ARG A 36 9.87 -16.14 0.84
CA ARG A 36 10.15 -15.68 -0.53
C ARG A 36 11.43 -14.85 -0.63
N CYS A 37 11.61 -13.88 0.28
CA CYS A 37 12.73 -12.94 0.27
C CYS A 37 12.98 -12.38 1.67
N PRO A 38 13.97 -12.91 2.43
CA PRO A 38 14.30 -12.41 3.76
C PRO A 38 14.68 -10.93 3.80
N LYS A 39 15.35 -10.42 2.75
CA LYS A 39 15.70 -9.00 2.63
C LYS A 39 14.46 -8.11 2.54
N GLN A 40 13.46 -8.53 1.78
CA GLN A 40 12.19 -7.80 1.67
C GLN A 40 11.43 -7.83 3.00
N HIS A 41 11.43 -8.97 3.70
CA HIS A 41 10.83 -9.09 5.03
C HIS A 41 11.49 -8.11 6.01
N TYR A 42 12.84 -8.06 6.04
CA TYR A 42 13.58 -7.14 6.89
C TYR A 42 13.18 -5.68 6.65
N PHE A 43 13.19 -5.23 5.40
CA PHE A 43 12.79 -3.85 5.08
C PHE A 43 11.34 -3.56 5.48
N ARG A 44 10.41 -4.48 5.19
CA ARG A 44 8.98 -4.24 5.41
C ARG A 44 8.58 -4.33 6.88
N TYR A 45 9.01 -5.35 7.58
CA TYR A 45 8.50 -5.69 8.90
C TYR A 45 9.46 -5.31 10.03
N GLU A 46 10.78 -5.29 9.79
CA GLU A 46 11.75 -4.91 10.83
C GLU A 46 12.09 -3.42 10.80
N LEU A 47 12.19 -2.82 9.61
CA LEU A 47 12.42 -1.38 9.43
C LEU A 47 11.13 -0.56 9.16
N GLY A 48 9.99 -1.22 8.93
CA GLY A 48 8.73 -0.54 8.65
C GLY A 48 8.65 0.17 7.29
N LEU A 49 9.55 -0.13 6.36
CA LEU A 49 9.58 0.50 5.05
C LEU A 49 8.50 -0.06 4.12
N SER A 50 7.80 0.81 3.42
CA SER A 50 6.80 0.44 2.42
C SER A 50 7.11 1.12 1.09
N ARG A 51 6.51 0.60 0.01
CA ARG A 51 6.59 1.29 -1.28
C ARG A 51 5.72 2.54 -1.19
N VAL A 52 6.24 3.66 -1.68
CA VAL A 52 5.48 4.91 -1.83
C VAL A 52 4.26 4.72 -2.74
N ARG A 53 4.37 3.79 -3.71
CA ARG A 53 3.32 3.51 -4.70
C ARG A 53 2.87 2.06 -4.65
N THR A 54 1.57 1.87 -4.68
CA THR A 54 0.92 0.58 -4.94
C THR A 54 0.91 0.32 -6.44
N GLY A 55 1.13 -0.93 -6.84
CA GLY A 55 1.04 -1.30 -8.26
C GLY A 55 -0.40 -1.28 -8.76
N ASP A 56 -0.59 -1.02 -10.05
CA ASP A 56 -1.92 -0.78 -10.64
C ASP A 56 -2.88 -1.95 -10.44
N ALA A 57 -2.40 -3.19 -10.68
CA ALA A 57 -3.21 -4.39 -10.45
C ALA A 57 -3.72 -4.53 -9.00
N LEU A 58 -2.92 -4.13 -8.01
CA LEU A 58 -3.34 -4.17 -6.60
C LEU A 58 -4.33 -3.05 -6.27
N ARG A 59 -4.19 -1.89 -6.90
CA ARG A 59 -5.11 -0.75 -6.71
C ARG A 59 -6.48 -1.07 -7.27
N LEU A 60 -6.55 -1.51 -8.54
CA LEU A 60 -7.79 -1.96 -9.18
C LEU A 60 -8.44 -3.09 -8.40
N GLY A 61 -7.68 -4.14 -8.05
CA GLY A 61 -8.21 -5.29 -7.31
C GLY A 61 -8.76 -4.91 -5.93
N ALA A 62 -8.09 -4.00 -5.22
CA ALA A 62 -8.57 -3.51 -3.93
C ALA A 62 -9.88 -2.72 -4.06
N ALA A 63 -10.03 -1.89 -5.09
CA ALA A 63 -11.27 -1.16 -5.36
C ALA A 63 -12.42 -2.12 -5.68
N PHE A 64 -12.17 -3.13 -6.53
CA PHE A 64 -13.15 -4.17 -6.84
C PHE A 64 -13.59 -4.95 -5.59
N HIS A 65 -12.65 -5.44 -4.79
CA HIS A 65 -12.97 -6.14 -3.54
C HIS A 65 -13.72 -5.27 -2.53
N ARG A 66 -13.45 -3.96 -2.50
CA ARG A 66 -14.21 -3.01 -1.69
C ARG A 66 -15.67 -2.93 -2.13
N GLY A 67 -15.95 -2.87 -3.43
CA GLY A 67 -17.32 -2.90 -3.96
C GLY A 67 -18.06 -4.18 -3.59
N LEU A 68 -17.41 -5.34 -3.77
CA LEU A 68 -17.98 -6.62 -3.37
C LEU A 68 -18.30 -6.67 -1.86
N GLU A 69 -17.39 -6.19 -1.02
CA GLU A 69 -17.59 -6.16 0.43
C GLU A 69 -18.76 -5.25 0.83
N LEU A 70 -18.93 -4.10 0.17
CA LEU A 70 -20.07 -3.20 0.40
C LEU A 70 -21.40 -3.87 0.03
N HIS A 71 -21.46 -4.47 -1.17
CA HIS A 71 -22.65 -5.19 -1.62
C HIS A 71 -22.98 -6.39 -0.70
N ASN A 72 -21.97 -7.17 -0.31
CA ASN A 72 -22.14 -8.29 0.62
C ASN A 72 -22.65 -7.87 2.01
N ARG A 73 -22.44 -6.61 2.39
CA ARG A 73 -22.97 -6.02 3.63
C ARG A 73 -24.35 -5.38 3.46
N GLY A 74 -24.95 -5.51 2.28
CA GLY A 74 -26.32 -5.07 1.99
C GLY A 74 -26.43 -3.67 1.38
N ALA A 75 -25.33 -3.08 0.90
CA ALA A 75 -25.43 -1.87 0.08
C ALA A 75 -26.13 -2.20 -1.25
N ASP A 76 -26.96 -1.29 -1.75
CA ASP A 76 -27.50 -1.38 -3.09
C ASP A 76 -26.36 -1.42 -4.14
N PRO A 77 -26.51 -2.16 -5.25
CA PRO A 77 -25.53 -2.19 -6.34
C PRO A 77 -24.94 -0.82 -6.72
N ALA A 78 -25.77 0.22 -6.85
CA ALA A 78 -25.29 1.54 -7.24
C ALA A 78 -24.39 2.16 -6.15
N ASP A 79 -24.78 2.05 -4.88
CA ASP A 79 -24.02 2.57 -3.75
C ASP A 79 -22.70 1.81 -3.55
N ALA A 80 -22.69 0.49 -3.80
CA ALA A 80 -21.49 -0.33 -3.75
C ALA A 80 -20.47 0.07 -4.81
N ILE A 81 -20.93 0.38 -6.04
CA ILE A 81 -20.08 0.87 -7.12
C ILE A 81 -19.49 2.24 -6.76
N VAL A 82 -20.32 3.19 -6.31
CA VAL A 82 -19.85 4.51 -5.88
C VAL A 82 -18.81 4.39 -4.76
N GLY A 83 -19.08 3.55 -3.75
CA GLY A 83 -18.17 3.32 -2.63
C GLY A 83 -16.85 2.63 -3.02
N ALA A 84 -16.86 1.81 -4.08
CA ALA A 84 -15.66 1.18 -4.63
C ALA A 84 -14.72 2.18 -5.30
N VAL A 85 -15.28 3.16 -6.02
CA VAL A 85 -14.51 4.09 -6.84
C VAL A 85 -14.22 5.45 -6.18
N ALA A 86 -14.69 5.69 -4.96
CA ALA A 86 -14.42 6.93 -4.22
C ALA A 86 -12.91 7.27 -4.12
N GLY A 87 -12.03 6.28 -4.14
CA GLY A 87 -10.57 6.49 -4.15
C GLY A 87 -10.02 7.12 -5.44
N TYR A 88 -10.83 7.20 -6.51
CA TYR A 88 -10.46 7.77 -7.80
C TYR A 88 -10.89 9.23 -7.97
N ASP A 89 -11.62 9.81 -7.00
CA ASP A 89 -12.11 11.20 -7.09
C ASP A 89 -10.98 12.23 -7.15
N THR A 90 -9.82 11.88 -6.59
CA THR A 90 -8.61 12.70 -6.66
C THR A 90 -7.56 11.99 -7.51
N VAL A 91 -7.11 12.64 -8.57
CA VAL A 91 -6.00 12.14 -9.41
C VAL A 91 -4.68 12.48 -8.72
N PRO A 92 -3.84 11.50 -8.36
CA PRO A 92 -2.53 11.77 -7.80
C PRO A 92 -1.61 12.48 -8.80
N GLU A 93 -0.70 13.33 -8.33
CA GLU A 93 0.24 14.10 -9.18
C GLU A 93 1.08 13.21 -10.12
N TRP A 94 1.40 12.00 -9.67
CA TRP A 94 2.20 11.05 -10.45
C TRP A 94 1.41 10.29 -11.53
N ALA A 95 0.07 10.39 -11.51
CA ALA A 95 -0.80 9.59 -12.36
C ALA A 95 -1.19 10.37 -13.62
N ASP A 96 -1.28 9.66 -14.74
CA ASP A 96 -1.93 10.19 -15.94
C ASP A 96 -3.45 10.25 -15.71
N SER A 97 -4.05 11.40 -15.97
CA SER A 97 -5.48 11.63 -15.69
C SER A 97 -6.41 10.79 -16.56
N TYR A 98 -6.01 10.48 -17.80
CA TYR A 98 -6.81 9.66 -18.70
C TYR A 98 -6.79 8.21 -18.25
N GLU A 99 -5.61 7.64 -18.03
CA GLU A 99 -5.46 6.27 -17.53
C GLU A 99 -6.15 6.08 -16.16
N TRP A 100 -6.09 7.09 -15.29
CA TRP A 100 -6.80 7.07 -14.01
C TRP A 100 -8.33 7.00 -14.17
N THR A 101 -8.86 7.74 -15.14
CA THR A 101 -10.29 7.74 -15.47
C THR A 101 -10.71 6.41 -16.10
N VAL A 102 -9.87 5.84 -16.97
CA VAL A 102 -10.10 4.52 -17.57
C VAL A 102 -10.16 3.46 -16.48
N GLU A 103 -9.21 3.44 -15.56
CA GLU A 103 -9.21 2.44 -14.48
C GLU A 103 -10.45 2.57 -13.58
N ARG A 104 -10.87 3.80 -13.25
CA ARG A 104 -12.12 4.05 -12.53
C ARG A 104 -13.32 3.45 -13.26
N GLU A 105 -13.42 3.64 -14.57
CA GLU A 105 -14.49 3.09 -15.38
C GLU A 105 -14.45 1.55 -15.44
N VAL A 106 -13.26 0.98 -15.58
CA VAL A 106 -13.07 -0.48 -15.56
C VAL A 106 -13.60 -1.07 -14.25
N VAL A 107 -13.31 -0.46 -13.09
CA VAL A 107 -13.85 -0.95 -11.80
C VAL A 107 -15.38 -0.89 -11.78
N GLN A 108 -16.00 0.20 -12.26
CA GLN A 108 -17.45 0.33 -12.31
C GLN A 108 -18.09 -0.75 -13.19
N GLN A 109 -17.56 -0.94 -14.40
CA GLN A 109 -18.10 -1.93 -15.35
C GLN A 109 -17.91 -3.37 -14.87
N LEU A 110 -16.79 -3.67 -14.21
CA LEU A 110 -16.56 -4.99 -13.62
C LEU A 110 -17.57 -5.30 -12.50
N LEU A 111 -17.89 -4.32 -11.65
CA LEU A 111 -18.88 -4.48 -10.58
C LEU A 111 -20.30 -4.57 -11.13
N ALA A 112 -20.67 -3.68 -12.07
CA ALA A 112 -21.97 -3.70 -12.73
C ALA A 112 -22.23 -4.96 -13.55
N GLY A 113 -21.17 -5.62 -14.04
CA GLY A 113 -21.28 -6.93 -14.70
C GLY A 113 -21.28 -8.11 -13.73
N HIS A 114 -20.95 -7.90 -12.45
CA HIS A 114 -20.85 -8.96 -11.45
C HIS A 114 -22.16 -9.24 -10.73
N PHE A 115 -22.92 -8.20 -10.40
CA PHE A 115 -24.23 -8.25 -9.77
C PHE A 115 -25.26 -7.50 -10.61
#